data_AF-A0A0D2A101-F1
#
_entry.id   AF-A0A0D2A101-F1
#
_cell.length_a   1.000
_cell.length_b   1.000
_cell.length_c   1.000
_cell.angle_alpha   90.00
_cell.angle_beta   90.00
_cell.angle_gamma   90.00
#
_symmetry.space_group_name_H-M   'P 1'
#
loop_
_entity.id
_entity.type
_entity.pdbx_description
1 polymer ?
#
loop_
_entity_poly.entity_id
_entity_poly.type
_entity_poly.pdbx_seq_one_letter_code
_entity_poly.pdbx_strand_id
1 'polypeptide(L)'
;MDPRCEELSNVSYANFGLSLLILIGILVSYLPQHLRIIRLRSSYGLSPYFVLLGTTSGTCAFANILVLPKSRVDVECCREVDSFPCVAGLLGIAQVGVQWSCFTVILLLFLIFFPRTSNPLTDDQDDPPKDDLAPSYRTALTVTALSVLHAVVTAILSFWFVYARPEHAQGWANFLGIFSTVLASIQYFPQIYTTFKLKRVGSLSIPMMCIQTPGSFVWAASLAARLGSEGWSAWGVYMVTGCLQGTLLVMGSYFEMMYRSREKRELQSRIAAASRDTVATEQTPLLRSDD
;
A
#
# COMPACT_ATOMS: atom_id res chain seq x y z
N MET A 1 -24.39 -21.88 24.97
CA MET A 1 -23.39 -21.14 24.18
C MET A 1 -23.95 -21.02 22.78
N ASP A 2 -23.93 -19.83 22.19
CA ASP A 2 -24.33 -19.65 20.78
C ASP A 2 -23.44 -20.56 19.90
N PRO A 3 -23.99 -21.28 18.89
CA PRO A 3 -23.22 -22.13 17.99
C PRO A 3 -22.02 -21.42 17.35
N ARG A 4 -22.13 -20.11 17.08
CA ARG A 4 -21.03 -19.30 16.57
C ARG A 4 -19.92 -19.10 17.59
N CYS A 5 -20.26 -18.91 18.87
CA CYS A 5 -19.26 -18.78 19.93
C CYS A 5 -18.56 -20.13 20.22
N GLU A 6 -19.25 -21.25 20.03
CA GLU A 6 -18.65 -22.59 20.10
C GLU A 6 -17.67 -22.83 18.94
N GLU A 7 -18.01 -22.41 17.71
CA GLU A 7 -17.08 -22.43 16.58
C GLU A 7 -15.86 -21.55 16.85
N LEU A 8 -16.05 -20.35 17.42
CA LEU A 8 -14.98 -19.43 17.77
C LEU A 8 -14.03 -20.00 18.85
N SER A 9 -14.55 -20.85 19.75
CA SER A 9 -13.76 -21.52 20.79
C SER A 9 -12.77 -22.54 20.22
N ASN A 10 -13.06 -23.10 19.04
CA ASN A 10 -12.24 -24.12 18.38
C ASN A 10 -11.14 -23.48 17.52
N VAL A 11 -10.03 -23.12 18.16
CA VAL A 11 -8.93 -22.41 17.49
C VAL A 11 -8.09 -23.35 16.62
N SER A 12 -7.95 -22.99 15.34
CA SER A 12 -6.91 -23.57 14.48
C SER A 12 -5.57 -22.86 14.71
N TYR A 13 -4.60 -23.56 15.31
CA TYR A 13 -3.25 -23.05 15.56
C TYR A 13 -2.52 -22.63 14.29
N ALA A 14 -2.77 -23.30 13.16
CA ALA A 14 -2.20 -22.93 11.87
C ALA A 14 -2.74 -21.58 11.38
N ASN A 15 -4.06 -21.36 11.47
CA ASN A 15 -4.68 -20.08 11.11
C ASN A 15 -4.24 -18.96 12.05
N PHE A 16 -4.07 -19.24 13.34
CA PHE A 16 -3.53 -18.31 14.31
C PHE A 16 -2.10 -17.89 13.95
N GLY A 17 -1.21 -18.87 13.73
CA GLY A 17 0.19 -18.61 13.35
C GLY A 17 0.32 -17.82 12.05
N LEU A 18 -0.46 -18.19 11.02
CA LEU A 18 -0.53 -17.45 9.76
C LEU A 18 -1.00 -16.01 9.97
N SER A 19 -2.03 -15.81 10.81
CA SER A 19 -2.58 -14.49 11.07
C SER A 19 -1.62 -13.59 11.84
N LEU A 20 -0.86 -14.16 12.76
CA LEU A 20 0.21 -13.45 13.47
C LEU A 20 1.35 -13.05 12.51
N LEU A 21 1.74 -13.96 11.61
CA LEU A 21 2.74 -13.68 10.58
C LEU A 21 2.30 -12.54 9.65
N ILE A 22 1.03 -12.54 9.22
CA ILE A 22 0.46 -11.45 8.42
C ILE A 22 0.52 -10.13 9.19
N LEU A 23 0.14 -10.12 10.47
CA LEU A 23 0.15 -8.92 11.31
C LEU A 23 1.55 -8.32 11.43
N ILE A 24 2.56 -9.16 11.69
CA ILE A 24 3.97 -8.75 11.72
C ILE A 24 4.41 -8.26 10.34
N GLY A 25 4.02 -8.95 9.28
CA GLY A 25 4.31 -8.57 7.90
C GLY A 25 3.78 -7.18 7.53
N ILE A 26 2.58 -6.82 8.01
CA ILE A 26 2.02 -5.47 7.84
C ILE A 26 2.95 -4.44 8.51
N LEU A 27 3.30 -4.62 9.78
CA LEU A 27 4.16 -3.67 10.50
C LEU A 27 5.53 -3.50 9.82
N VAL A 28 6.17 -4.60 9.45
CA VAL A 28 7.47 -4.59 8.76
C VAL A 28 7.38 -3.90 7.39
N SER A 29 6.26 -4.02 6.68
CA SER A 29 6.08 -3.41 5.36
C SER A 29 5.95 -1.88 5.42
N TYR A 30 5.33 -1.33 6.47
CA TYR A 30 5.15 0.11 6.63
C TYR A 30 6.37 0.82 7.25
N LEU A 31 7.16 0.10 8.04
CA LEU A 31 8.30 0.67 8.77
C LEU A 31 9.31 1.41 7.89
N PRO A 32 9.78 0.90 6.73
CA PRO A 32 10.72 1.62 5.88
C PRO A 32 10.19 2.98 5.41
N GLN A 33 8.89 3.08 5.13
CA GLN A 33 8.26 4.32 4.69
C GLN A 33 8.18 5.34 5.83
N HIS A 34 7.78 4.91 7.03
CA HIS A 34 7.78 5.78 8.21
C HIS A 34 9.19 6.30 8.51
N LEU A 35 10.19 5.41 8.52
CA LEU A 35 11.58 5.79 8.77
C LEU A 35 12.12 6.74 7.71
N ARG A 36 11.78 6.54 6.43
CA ARG A 36 12.21 7.44 5.34
C ARG A 36 11.69 8.85 5.55
N ILE A 37 10.40 9.03 5.83
CA ILE A 37 9.80 10.36 6.02
C ILE A 37 10.41 11.04 7.27
N ILE A 38 10.55 10.29 8.38
CA ILE A 38 11.10 10.82 9.63
C ILE A 38 12.58 11.23 9.47
N ARG A 39 13.40 10.39 8.81
CA ARG A 39 14.83 10.67 8.61
C ARG A 39 15.07 11.82 7.64
N LEU A 40 14.30 11.89 6.55
CA LEU A 40 14.42 12.97 5.57
C LEU A 40 13.76 14.27 6.06
N ARG A 41 12.94 14.20 7.11
CA ARG A 41 12.09 15.31 7.59
C ARG A 41 11.35 16.03 6.47
N SER A 42 11.00 15.28 5.43
CA SER A 42 10.40 15.80 4.22
C SER A 42 9.47 14.76 3.63
N SER A 43 8.31 15.23 3.20
CA SER A 43 7.32 14.44 2.47
C SER A 43 7.45 14.59 0.94
N TYR A 44 8.59 15.11 0.47
CA TYR A 44 8.86 15.28 -0.95
C TYR A 44 8.75 13.95 -1.72
N GLY A 45 8.01 13.96 -2.83
CA GLY A 45 7.73 12.77 -3.63
C GLY A 45 6.49 11.97 -3.22
N LEU A 46 5.81 12.32 -2.11
CA LEU A 46 4.49 11.76 -1.77
C LEU A 46 3.38 12.58 -2.43
N SER A 47 2.59 11.93 -3.29
CA SER A 47 1.43 12.56 -3.92
C SER A 47 0.32 12.82 -2.90
N PRO A 48 -0.19 14.07 -2.73
CA PRO A 48 -1.31 14.35 -1.84
C PRO A 48 -2.57 13.57 -2.22
N TYR A 49 -2.78 13.33 -3.51
CA TYR A 49 -3.90 12.54 -4.02
C TYR A 49 -3.80 11.07 -3.59
N PHE A 50 -2.59 10.50 -3.63
CA PHE A 50 -2.35 9.14 -3.17
C PHE A 50 -2.63 9.00 -1.67
N VAL A 51 -2.22 9.98 -0.86
CA VAL A 51 -2.50 10.00 0.58
C VAL A 51 -4.00 10.13 0.86
N LEU A 52 -4.70 11.00 0.13
CA LEU A 52 -6.15 11.18 0.25
C LEU A 52 -6.90 9.87 -0.05
N LEU A 53 -6.69 9.29 -1.24
CA LEU A 53 -7.34 8.05 -1.66
C LEU A 53 -7.00 6.87 -0.76
N GLY A 54 -5.74 6.73 -0.37
CA GLY A 54 -5.30 5.65 0.50
C GLY A 54 -5.94 5.74 1.89
N THR A 55 -6.04 6.95 2.45
CA THR A 55 -6.65 7.15 3.77
C THR A 55 -8.16 6.91 3.72
N THR A 56 -8.86 7.43 2.71
CA THR A 56 -10.31 7.24 2.58
C THR A 56 -10.65 5.78 2.28
N SER A 57 -9.92 5.12 1.38
CA SER A 57 -10.05 3.69 1.09
C SER A 57 -9.80 2.83 2.33
N GLY A 58 -8.69 3.08 3.05
CA GLY A 58 -8.35 2.35 4.28
C GLY A 58 -9.36 2.55 5.40
N THR A 59 -9.90 3.77 5.54
CA THR A 59 -10.96 4.07 6.51
C THR A 59 -12.24 3.30 6.19
N CYS A 60 -12.62 3.21 4.91
CA CYS A 60 -13.76 2.41 4.49
C CYS A 60 -13.54 0.91 4.71
N ALA A 61 -12.34 0.39 4.44
CA ALA A 61 -12.00 -1.01 4.71
C ALA A 61 -12.07 -1.34 6.21
N PHE A 62 -11.57 -0.46 7.06
CA PHE A 62 -11.63 -0.66 8.51
C PHE A 62 -13.05 -0.54 9.05
N ALA A 63 -13.82 0.47 8.61
CA ALA A 63 -15.23 0.58 8.98
C ALA A 63 -16.07 -0.61 8.47
N ASN A 64 -15.77 -1.12 7.27
CA ASN A 64 -16.43 -2.29 6.70
C ASN A 64 -16.32 -3.50 7.63
N ILE A 65 -15.09 -3.88 8.04
CA ILE A 65 -14.91 -5.06 8.90
C ILE A 65 -15.48 -4.84 10.31
N LEU A 66 -15.51 -3.61 10.82
CA LEU A 66 -16.12 -3.32 12.13
C LEU A 66 -17.65 -3.38 12.13
N VAL A 67 -18.30 -2.92 11.05
CA VAL A 67 -19.76 -2.91 10.96
C VAL A 67 -20.32 -4.28 10.54
N LEU A 68 -19.51 -5.09 9.87
CA LEU A 68 -19.90 -6.41 9.40
C LEU A 68 -20.57 -7.21 10.54
N PRO A 69 -21.85 -7.63 10.40
CA PRO A 69 -22.58 -8.34 11.44
C PRO A 69 -21.81 -9.54 12.01
N LYS A 70 -21.17 -10.31 11.15
CA LYS A 70 -20.36 -11.47 11.56
C LYS A 70 -19.20 -11.10 12.49
N SER A 71 -18.47 -10.04 12.16
CA SER A 71 -17.39 -9.53 13.00
C SER A 71 -17.89 -8.97 14.33
N ARG A 72 -19.11 -8.40 14.35
CA ARG A 72 -19.75 -7.95 15.60
C ARG A 72 -20.13 -9.10 16.50
N VAL A 73 -20.71 -10.17 15.95
CA VAL A 73 -21.01 -11.40 16.71
C VAL A 73 -19.73 -12.00 17.26
N ASP A 74 -18.64 -12.03 16.48
CA ASP A 74 -17.34 -12.52 16.98
C ASP A 74 -16.81 -11.69 18.18
N VAL A 75 -17.02 -10.37 18.18
CA VAL A 75 -16.69 -9.48 19.31
C VAL A 75 -17.61 -9.71 20.51
N GLU A 76 -18.89 -9.97 20.30
CA GLU A 76 -19.84 -10.26 21.37
C GLU A 76 -19.55 -11.61 22.04
N CYS A 77 -19.18 -12.63 21.27
CA CYS A 77 -18.75 -13.94 21.77
C CYS A 77 -17.56 -13.87 22.72
N CYS A 78 -16.69 -12.87 22.60
CA CYS A 78 -15.55 -12.66 23.50
C CYS A 78 -15.94 -12.43 24.97
N ARG A 79 -17.22 -12.20 25.28
CA ARG A 79 -17.71 -12.16 26.67
C ARG A 79 -17.92 -13.55 27.28
N GLU A 80 -18.06 -14.58 26.44
CA GLU A 80 -18.38 -15.95 26.84
C GLU A 80 -17.22 -16.93 26.59
N VAL A 81 -16.32 -16.65 25.64
CA VAL A 81 -15.16 -17.50 25.34
C VAL A 81 -13.91 -17.11 26.12
N ASP A 82 -12.98 -18.07 26.27
CA ASP A 82 -11.66 -17.82 26.84
C ASP A 82 -10.87 -16.75 26.04
N SER A 83 -9.91 -16.12 26.72
CA SER A 83 -9.12 -15.02 26.15
C SER A 83 -8.33 -15.42 24.90
N PHE A 84 -7.77 -16.63 24.85
CA PHE A 84 -6.97 -17.07 23.70
C PHE A 84 -7.81 -17.26 22.43
N PRO A 85 -8.94 -18.00 22.44
CA PRO A 85 -9.87 -18.04 21.31
C PRO A 85 -10.40 -16.67 20.89
N CYS A 86 -10.74 -15.80 21.85
CA CYS A 86 -11.15 -14.43 21.52
C CYS A 86 -10.06 -13.69 20.73
N VAL A 87 -8.82 -13.66 21.23
CA VAL A 87 -7.70 -13.00 20.53
C VAL A 87 -7.51 -13.61 19.15
N ALA A 88 -7.50 -14.94 19.04
CA ALA A 88 -7.35 -15.65 17.79
C ALA A 88 -8.44 -15.29 16.78
N GLY A 89 -9.70 -15.15 17.24
CA GLY A 89 -10.85 -14.74 16.45
C GLY A 89 -10.77 -13.30 15.95
N LEU A 90 -10.34 -12.37 16.81
CA LEU A 90 -10.27 -10.94 16.52
C LEU A 90 -9.03 -10.52 15.71
N LEU A 91 -8.09 -11.43 15.43
CA LEU A 91 -6.87 -11.12 14.66
C LEU A 91 -7.17 -10.51 13.29
N GLY A 92 -8.24 -10.90 12.61
CA GLY A 92 -8.63 -10.30 11.33
C GLY A 92 -8.92 -8.81 11.45
N ILE A 93 -9.71 -8.42 12.46
CA ILE A 93 -10.01 -7.01 12.77
C ILE A 93 -8.72 -6.27 13.16
N ALA A 94 -7.87 -6.91 13.97
CA ALA A 94 -6.59 -6.33 14.39
C ALA A 94 -5.65 -6.07 13.20
N GLN A 95 -5.56 -6.98 12.23
CA GLN A 95 -4.76 -6.79 11.01
C GLN A 95 -5.21 -5.57 10.21
N VAL A 96 -6.51 -5.46 9.95
CA VAL A 96 -7.07 -4.32 9.20
C VAL A 96 -6.88 -3.02 9.98
N GLY A 97 -7.13 -3.03 11.29
CA GLY A 97 -6.94 -1.88 12.18
C GLY A 97 -5.49 -1.41 12.27
N VAL A 98 -4.53 -2.34 12.35
CA VAL A 98 -3.09 -2.01 12.33
C VAL A 98 -2.68 -1.42 10.99
N GLN A 99 -3.15 -1.97 9.86
CA GLN A 99 -2.89 -1.37 8.56
C GLN A 99 -3.45 0.06 8.46
N TRP A 100 -4.70 0.27 8.88
CA TRP A 100 -5.32 1.60 8.90
C TRP A 100 -4.55 2.58 9.80
N SER A 101 -4.10 2.12 10.97
CA SER A 101 -3.30 2.92 11.90
C SER A 101 -1.95 3.30 11.29
N CYS A 102 -1.24 2.35 10.67
CA CYS A 102 0.02 2.59 9.98
C CYS A 102 -0.11 3.61 8.85
N PHE A 103 -1.19 3.54 8.07
CA PHE A 103 -1.46 4.51 7.00
C PHE A 103 -1.84 5.89 7.57
N THR A 104 -2.56 5.93 8.69
CA THR A 104 -2.87 7.19 9.39
C THR A 104 -1.59 7.86 9.93
N VAL A 105 -0.62 7.08 10.41
CA VAL A 105 0.71 7.61 10.76
C VAL A 105 1.39 8.23 9.53
N ILE A 106 1.26 7.62 8.33
CA ILE A 106 1.78 8.24 7.10
C ILE A 106 1.08 9.58 6.82
N LEU A 107 -0.23 9.70 6.98
CA LEU A 107 -0.95 10.96 6.82
C LEU A 107 -0.44 12.04 7.81
N LEU A 108 -0.23 11.68 9.07
CA LEU A 108 0.30 12.60 10.08
C LEU A 108 1.72 13.05 9.74
N LEU A 109 2.60 12.11 9.39
CA LEU A 109 3.96 12.42 8.96
C LEU A 109 3.95 13.28 7.69
N PHE A 110 3.04 12.99 6.75
CA PHE A 110 2.83 13.77 5.54
C PHE A 110 2.49 15.23 5.85
N LEU A 111 1.56 15.48 6.77
CA LEU A 111 1.19 16.84 7.18
C LEU A 111 2.30 17.57 7.95
N ILE A 112 2.98 16.86 8.87
CA ILE A 112 4.02 17.44 9.74
C ILE A 112 5.25 17.83 8.92
N PHE A 113 5.71 16.93 8.05
CA PHE A 113 6.90 17.11 7.22
C PHE A 113 6.57 17.58 5.80
N PHE A 114 5.38 18.13 5.57
CA PHE A 114 5.07 18.76 4.30
C PHE A 114 5.91 20.03 4.14
N PRO A 115 6.58 20.26 3.00
CA PRO A 115 7.34 21.49 2.78
C PRO A 115 6.43 22.71 2.97
N ARG A 116 6.63 23.42 4.09
CA ARG A 116 6.07 24.76 4.27
C ARG A 116 7.04 25.69 3.59
N THR A 117 6.60 26.41 2.56
CA THR A 117 7.40 27.51 2.00
C THR A 117 7.75 28.44 3.15
N SER A 118 8.98 28.35 3.64
CA SER A 118 9.48 29.16 4.74
C SER A 118 9.67 30.58 4.22
N ASN A 119 9.05 31.52 4.94
CA ASN A 119 9.23 32.97 4.96
C ASN A 119 10.13 33.62 3.88
N PRO A 120 9.64 34.67 3.17
CA PRO A 120 10.42 35.47 2.22
C PRO A 120 11.52 36.37 2.87
N LEU A 121 11.97 36.05 4.09
CA LEU A 121 12.94 36.84 4.84
C LEU A 121 14.35 36.23 4.90
N THR A 122 14.53 35.02 4.36
CA THR A 122 15.84 34.40 4.15
C THR A 122 15.98 34.08 2.67
N ASP A 123 16.23 35.12 1.91
CA ASP A 123 16.77 35.06 0.55
C ASP A 123 18.24 34.61 0.66
N ASP A 124 18.44 33.30 0.83
CA ASP A 124 19.74 32.69 0.56
C ASP A 124 19.67 31.98 -0.80
N GLN A 125 20.63 32.37 -1.63
CA GLN A 125 20.73 32.31 -3.08
C GLN A 125 20.76 30.91 -3.74
N ASP A 126 20.24 29.87 -3.10
CA ASP A 126 20.32 28.47 -3.55
C ASP A 126 18.96 27.74 -3.59
N ASP A 127 17.84 28.44 -3.47
CA ASP A 127 16.53 27.80 -3.60
C ASP A 127 16.31 27.33 -5.05
N PRO A 128 16.05 26.01 -5.28
CA PRO A 128 15.73 25.52 -6.62
C PRO A 128 14.51 26.26 -7.16
N PRO A 129 14.36 26.36 -8.50
CA PRO A 129 13.30 27.16 -9.12
C PRO A 129 11.96 26.82 -8.47
N LYS A 130 11.20 27.85 -8.07
CA LYS A 130 9.81 27.70 -7.64
C LYS A 130 9.08 26.96 -8.77
N ASP A 131 8.91 25.66 -8.59
CA ASP A 131 8.09 24.86 -9.47
C ASP A 131 6.66 25.27 -9.16
N ASP A 132 6.06 26.14 -9.98
CA ASP A 132 4.70 26.67 -9.80
C ASP A 132 3.64 25.55 -9.74
N LEU A 133 4.02 24.31 -10.08
CA LEU A 133 3.22 23.09 -9.95
C LEU A 133 3.36 22.35 -8.61
N ALA A 134 4.31 22.73 -7.74
CA ALA A 134 4.50 22.06 -6.45
C ALA A 134 3.28 22.30 -5.54
N PRO A 135 2.63 21.24 -5.02
CA PRO A 135 1.45 21.39 -4.18
C PRO A 135 1.76 22.23 -2.94
N SER A 136 0.98 23.29 -2.73
CA SER A 136 1.13 24.18 -1.57
C SER A 136 0.83 23.44 -0.25
N TYR A 137 1.37 23.95 0.86
CA TYR A 137 0.98 23.50 2.22
C TYR A 137 -0.55 23.53 2.43
N ARG A 138 -1.27 24.43 1.74
CA ARG A 138 -2.73 24.45 1.70
C ARG A 138 -3.32 23.13 1.18
N THR A 139 -2.71 22.52 0.17
CA THR A 139 -3.14 21.22 -0.38
C THR A 139 -2.99 20.11 0.65
N ALA A 140 -1.87 20.08 1.40
CA ALA A 140 -1.66 19.08 2.44
C ALA A 140 -2.68 19.22 3.59
N LEU A 141 -3.00 20.45 3.97
CA LEU A 141 -4.04 20.74 4.96
C LEU A 141 -5.43 20.32 4.45
N THR A 142 -5.78 20.67 3.22
CA THR A 142 -7.06 20.28 2.60
C THR A 142 -7.21 18.77 2.51
N VAL A 143 -6.16 18.06 2.07
CA VAL A 143 -6.16 16.58 2.03
C VAL A 143 -6.41 16.00 3.41
N THR A 144 -5.69 16.49 4.43
CA THR A 144 -5.87 16.00 5.80
C THR A 144 -7.26 16.30 6.33
N ALA A 145 -7.77 17.51 6.12
CA ALA A 145 -9.10 17.91 6.54
C ALA A 145 -10.19 17.05 5.89
N LEU A 146 -10.09 16.79 4.58
CA LEU A 146 -11.01 15.91 3.86
C LEU A 146 -10.94 14.47 4.35
N SER A 147 -9.74 13.95 4.62
CA SER A 147 -9.56 12.60 5.19
C SER A 147 -10.18 12.48 6.58
N VAL A 148 -9.97 13.46 7.45
CA VAL A 148 -10.55 13.48 8.81
C VAL A 148 -12.07 13.62 8.75
N LEU A 149 -12.59 14.54 7.94
CA LEU A 149 -14.03 14.72 7.74
C LEU A 149 -14.69 13.43 7.23
N HIS A 150 -14.09 12.78 6.23
CA HIS A 150 -14.56 11.51 5.71
C HIS A 150 -14.57 10.41 6.79
N ALA A 151 -13.54 10.34 7.63
CA ALA A 151 -13.48 9.37 8.73
C ALA A 151 -14.56 9.62 9.77
N VAL A 152 -14.80 10.88 10.15
CA VAL A 152 -15.87 11.25 11.09
C VAL A 152 -17.25 10.91 10.53
N VAL A 153 -17.53 11.26 9.27
CA VAL A 153 -18.80 10.94 8.61
C VAL A 153 -19.00 9.43 8.52
N THR A 154 -17.98 8.70 8.08
CA THR A 154 -18.02 7.24 8.01
C THR A 154 -18.28 6.62 9.38
N ALA A 155 -17.64 7.13 10.43
CA ALA A 155 -17.86 6.65 11.79
C ALA A 155 -19.30 6.91 12.25
N ILE A 156 -19.83 8.13 12.09
CA ILE A 156 -21.20 8.48 12.49
C ILE A 156 -22.23 7.59 11.77
N LEU A 157 -22.11 7.44 10.46
CA LEU A 157 -23.01 6.58 9.68
C LEU A 157 -22.89 5.11 10.11
N SER A 158 -21.66 4.64 10.35
CA SER A 158 -21.42 3.29 10.85
C SER A 158 -22.08 3.04 12.21
N PHE A 159 -21.93 3.96 13.17
CA PHE A 159 -22.61 3.89 14.45
C PHE A 159 -24.13 3.86 14.29
N TRP A 160 -24.68 4.69 13.40
CA TRP A 160 -26.11 4.73 13.14
C TRP A 160 -26.64 3.40 12.57
N PHE A 161 -25.98 2.83 11.56
CA PHE A 161 -26.35 1.52 11.00
C PHE A 161 -26.15 0.36 11.99
N VAL A 162 -25.16 0.45 12.88
CA VAL A 162 -24.89 -0.60 13.88
C VAL A 162 -25.96 -0.64 14.97
N TYR A 163 -26.37 0.51 15.49
CA TYR A 163 -27.21 0.61 16.68
C TYR A 163 -28.66 1.02 16.41
N ALA A 164 -28.90 1.95 15.48
CA ALA A 164 -30.25 2.43 15.19
C ALA A 164 -30.97 1.59 14.13
N ARG A 165 -30.22 1.00 13.19
CA ARG A 165 -30.75 0.26 12.02
C ARG A 165 -29.93 -1.00 11.70
N PRO A 166 -29.79 -1.95 12.65
CA PRO A 166 -28.95 -3.13 12.49
C PRO A 166 -29.34 -4.01 11.29
N GLU A 167 -30.61 -3.97 10.86
CA GLU A 167 -31.13 -4.67 9.68
C GLU A 167 -30.43 -4.24 8.37
N HIS A 168 -29.87 -3.02 8.34
CA HIS A 168 -29.18 -2.47 7.17
C HIS A 168 -27.65 -2.48 7.30
N ALA A 169 -27.10 -2.96 8.43
CA ALA A 169 -25.66 -2.94 8.68
C ALA A 169 -24.85 -3.75 7.65
N GLN A 170 -25.35 -4.90 7.20
CA GLN A 170 -24.70 -5.68 6.13
C GLN A 170 -24.63 -4.88 4.81
N GLY A 171 -25.70 -4.16 4.47
CA GLY A 171 -25.75 -3.33 3.27
C GLY A 171 -24.74 -2.18 3.34
N TRP A 172 -24.65 -1.51 4.49
CA TRP A 172 -23.65 -0.47 4.74
C TRP A 172 -22.22 -1.01 4.69
N ALA A 173 -21.97 -2.17 5.29
CA ALA A 173 -20.67 -2.84 5.20
C ALA A 173 -20.32 -3.12 3.72
N ASN A 174 -21.23 -3.71 2.95
CA ASN A 174 -20.99 -3.99 1.53
C ASN A 174 -20.69 -2.72 0.73
N PHE A 175 -21.44 -1.63 0.98
CA PHE A 175 -21.17 -0.33 0.36
C PHE A 175 -19.74 0.16 0.68
N LEU A 176 -19.32 0.13 1.94
CA LEU A 176 -17.98 0.54 2.36
C LEU A 176 -16.87 -0.31 1.71
N GLY A 177 -17.07 -1.62 1.61
CA GLY A 177 -16.10 -2.52 0.97
C GLY A 177 -15.95 -2.26 -0.53
N ILE A 178 -17.07 -2.06 -1.24
CA ILE A 178 -17.08 -1.69 -2.67
C ILE A 178 -16.42 -0.32 -2.84
N PHE A 179 -16.81 0.66 -2.04
CA PHE A 179 -16.28 2.02 -2.13
C PHE A 179 -14.77 2.05 -1.85
N SER A 180 -14.31 1.32 -0.84
CA SER A 180 -12.88 1.12 -0.57
C SER A 180 -12.14 0.54 -1.78
N THR A 181 -12.72 -0.48 -2.42
CA THR A 181 -12.16 -1.15 -3.60
C THR A 181 -12.08 -0.22 -4.81
N VAL A 182 -13.11 0.59 -5.05
CA VAL A 182 -13.11 1.60 -6.12
C VAL A 182 -12.02 2.63 -5.89
N LEU A 183 -11.92 3.19 -4.68
CA LEU A 183 -10.88 4.16 -4.33
C LEU A 183 -9.47 3.58 -4.48
N ALA A 184 -9.24 2.35 -4.03
CA ALA A 184 -7.98 1.65 -4.23
C ALA A 184 -7.68 1.43 -5.72
N SER A 185 -8.68 1.06 -6.52
CA SER A 185 -8.51 0.87 -7.97
C SER A 185 -8.11 2.17 -8.67
N ILE A 186 -8.73 3.29 -8.31
CA ILE A 186 -8.37 4.62 -8.82
C ILE A 186 -6.94 4.99 -8.43
N GLN A 187 -6.43 4.52 -7.28
CA GLN A 187 -5.05 4.72 -6.88
C GLN A 187 -4.06 3.90 -7.72
N TYR A 188 -4.41 2.65 -8.07
CA TYR A 188 -3.53 1.75 -8.82
C TYR A 188 -3.54 1.97 -10.34
N PHE A 189 -4.67 2.33 -10.95
CA PHE A 189 -4.76 2.46 -12.41
C PHE A 189 -3.81 3.49 -13.02
N PRO A 190 -3.64 4.71 -12.48
CA PRO A 190 -2.69 5.68 -13.01
C PRO A 190 -1.25 5.14 -13.00
N GLN A 191 -0.88 4.39 -11.95
CA GLN A 191 0.44 3.76 -11.85
C GLN A 191 0.62 2.66 -12.90
N ILE A 192 -0.42 1.84 -13.13
CA ILE A 192 -0.41 0.80 -14.17
C ILE A 192 -0.25 1.44 -15.54
N TYR A 193 -1.07 2.45 -15.84
CA TYR A 193 -1.03 3.16 -17.11
C TYR A 193 0.34 3.82 -17.35
N THR A 194 0.88 4.51 -16.35
CA THR A 194 2.16 5.21 -16.44
C THR A 194 3.31 4.22 -16.66
N THR A 195 3.33 3.12 -15.91
CA THR A 195 4.35 2.08 -16.08
C THR A 195 4.27 1.45 -17.47
N PHE A 196 3.06 1.21 -17.98
CA PHE A 196 2.84 0.71 -19.34
C PHE A 196 3.34 1.67 -20.41
N LYS A 197 3.03 2.97 -20.28
CA LYS A 197 3.44 4.02 -21.23
C LYS A 197 4.95 4.25 -21.23
N LEU A 198 5.57 4.31 -20.05
CA LEU A 198 7.00 4.60 -19.90
C LEU A 198 7.88 3.38 -20.22
N LYS A 199 7.33 2.15 -20.18
CA LYS A 199 8.07 0.88 -20.38
C LYS A 199 9.30 0.75 -19.48
N ARG A 200 9.27 1.40 -18.32
CA ARG A 200 10.31 1.35 -17.29
C ARG A 200 9.66 1.32 -15.93
N VAL A 201 10.28 0.59 -15.02
CA VAL A 201 9.94 0.62 -13.60
C VAL A 201 10.59 1.87 -13.05
N GLY A 202 9.81 2.93 -12.81
CA GLY A 202 10.33 4.21 -12.31
C GLY A 202 10.87 4.07 -10.88
N SER A 203 10.26 4.75 -9.92
CA SER A 203 10.63 4.67 -8.50
C SER A 203 10.06 3.45 -7.76
N LEU A 204 9.48 2.47 -8.46
CA LEU A 204 8.76 1.35 -7.86
C LEU A 204 9.73 0.28 -7.35
N SER A 205 9.65 -0.06 -6.08
CA SER A 205 10.47 -1.13 -5.48
C SER A 205 9.89 -2.51 -5.83
N ILE A 206 10.46 -3.17 -6.85
CA ILE A 206 10.12 -4.55 -7.23
C ILE A 206 10.21 -5.50 -6.01
N PRO A 207 11.26 -5.46 -5.16
CA PRO A 207 11.34 -6.32 -3.98
C PRO A 207 10.16 -6.16 -3.03
N MET A 208 9.70 -4.92 -2.82
CA MET A 208 8.56 -4.64 -1.95
C MET A 208 7.25 -5.21 -2.52
N MET A 209 7.09 -5.20 -3.86
CA MET A 209 5.92 -5.77 -4.52
C MET A 209 5.95 -7.31 -4.52
N CYS A 210 7.12 -7.94 -4.63
CA CYS A 210 7.26 -9.39 -4.55
C CYS A 210 6.80 -9.96 -3.20
N ILE A 211 6.91 -9.18 -2.12
CA ILE A 211 6.45 -9.59 -0.78
C ILE A 211 4.97 -9.24 -0.60
N GLN A 212 4.56 -8.02 -0.96
CA GLN A 212 3.19 -7.56 -0.75
C GLN A 212 2.15 -8.27 -1.62
N THR A 213 2.44 -8.52 -2.90
CA THR A 213 1.46 -9.11 -3.81
C THR A 213 1.01 -10.48 -3.32
N PRO A 214 1.90 -11.47 -3.03
CA PRO A 214 1.48 -12.74 -2.44
C PRO A 214 0.84 -12.57 -1.06
N GLY A 215 1.38 -11.66 -0.24
CA GLY A 215 0.85 -11.35 1.08
C GLY A 215 -0.62 -10.90 1.05
N SER A 216 -1.02 -10.10 0.06
CA SER A 216 -2.39 -9.63 -0.09
C SER A 216 -3.39 -10.77 -0.38
N PHE A 217 -3.00 -11.75 -1.19
CA PHE A 217 -3.82 -12.94 -1.45
C PHE A 217 -3.92 -13.86 -0.24
N VAL A 218 -2.80 -14.08 0.46
CA VAL A 218 -2.77 -14.85 1.71
C VAL A 218 -3.66 -14.18 2.77
N TRP A 219 -3.62 -12.85 2.85
CA TRP A 219 -4.46 -12.11 3.78
C TRP A 219 -5.94 -12.16 3.41
N ALA A 220 -6.28 -11.99 2.12
CA ALA A 220 -7.64 -12.18 1.63
C ALA A 220 -8.18 -13.58 1.95
N ALA A 221 -7.38 -14.62 1.71
CA ALA A 221 -7.74 -16.00 2.03
C ALA A 221 -7.93 -16.21 3.55
N SER A 222 -7.08 -15.62 4.38
CA SER A 222 -7.21 -15.67 5.84
C SER A 222 -8.53 -15.02 6.31
N LEU A 223 -8.88 -13.85 5.77
CA LEU A 223 -10.15 -13.19 6.08
C LEU A 223 -11.36 -13.95 5.52
N ALA A 224 -11.25 -14.55 4.33
CA ALA A 224 -12.29 -15.38 3.75
C ALA A 224 -12.55 -16.64 4.57
N ALA A 225 -11.51 -17.28 5.09
CA ALA A 225 -11.63 -18.44 5.98
C ALA A 225 -12.33 -18.08 7.31
N ARG A 226 -12.14 -16.85 7.80
CA ARG A 226 -12.71 -16.37 9.07
C ARG A 226 -14.16 -15.88 8.94
N LEU A 227 -14.42 -15.08 7.91
CA LEU A 227 -15.70 -14.38 7.72
C LEU A 227 -16.64 -15.13 6.76
N GLY A 228 -16.13 -16.08 5.99
CA GLY A 228 -16.90 -16.81 4.98
C GLY A 228 -17.38 -15.91 3.84
N SER A 229 -18.44 -16.36 3.15
CA SER A 229 -19.05 -15.64 2.02
C SER A 229 -19.76 -14.36 2.44
N GLU A 230 -20.31 -14.29 3.65
CA GLU A 230 -21.00 -13.10 4.18
C GLU A 230 -20.04 -11.91 4.38
N GLY A 231 -18.76 -12.19 4.62
CA GLY A 231 -17.70 -11.18 4.73
C GLY A 231 -16.99 -10.84 3.43
N TRP A 232 -17.56 -11.16 2.27
CA TRP A 232 -16.91 -10.92 0.96
C TRP A 232 -16.47 -9.48 0.74
N SER A 233 -17.21 -8.51 1.29
CA SER A 233 -16.85 -7.09 1.17
C SER A 233 -15.60 -6.73 1.97
N ALA A 234 -15.25 -7.50 3.00
CA ALA A 234 -14.06 -7.31 3.83
C ALA A 234 -12.81 -7.97 3.26
N TRP A 235 -12.91 -9.19 2.71
CA TRP A 235 -11.75 -9.86 2.10
C TRP A 235 -11.58 -9.53 0.61
N GLY A 236 -12.66 -9.16 -0.08
CA GLY A 236 -12.68 -8.90 -1.52
C GLY A 236 -11.86 -7.68 -1.92
N VAL A 237 -11.79 -6.64 -1.07
CA VAL A 237 -10.93 -5.47 -1.31
C VAL A 237 -9.47 -5.90 -1.47
N TYR A 238 -8.98 -6.79 -0.61
CA TYR A 238 -7.59 -7.27 -0.63
C TYR A 238 -7.30 -8.16 -1.84
N MET A 239 -8.27 -8.97 -2.25
CA MET A 239 -8.20 -9.74 -3.50
C MET A 239 -8.03 -8.83 -4.72
N VAL A 240 -8.88 -7.80 -4.84
CA VAL A 240 -8.82 -6.86 -5.97
C VAL A 240 -7.51 -6.06 -5.94
N THR A 241 -7.11 -5.53 -4.77
CA THR A 241 -5.82 -4.83 -4.66
C THR A 241 -4.64 -5.76 -4.98
N GLY A 242 -4.71 -7.03 -4.60
CA GLY A 242 -3.69 -8.03 -4.94
C GLY A 242 -3.57 -8.26 -6.44
N CYS A 243 -4.69 -8.32 -7.17
CA CYS A 243 -4.68 -8.41 -8.64
C CYS A 243 -4.06 -7.18 -9.30
N LEU A 244 -4.39 -5.98 -8.80
CA LEU A 244 -3.83 -4.73 -9.29
C LEU A 244 -2.32 -4.63 -9.03
N GLN A 245 -1.89 -4.97 -7.81
CA GLN A 245 -0.48 -5.06 -7.43
C GLN A 245 0.26 -6.14 -8.23
N GLY A 246 -0.37 -7.29 -8.48
CA GLY A 246 0.18 -8.36 -9.30
C GLY A 246 0.40 -7.94 -10.76
N THR A 247 -0.55 -7.20 -11.33
CA THR A 247 -0.41 -6.64 -12.68
C THR A 247 0.80 -5.70 -12.76
N LEU A 248 0.96 -4.81 -11.76
CA LEU A 248 2.15 -3.94 -11.67
C LEU A 248 3.44 -4.73 -11.52
N LEU A 249 3.45 -5.78 -10.69
CA LEU A 249 4.62 -6.61 -10.47
C LEU A 249 5.04 -7.35 -11.75
N VAL A 250 4.09 -7.95 -12.48
CA VAL A 250 4.36 -8.67 -13.73
C VAL A 250 4.91 -7.70 -14.79
N MET A 251 4.22 -6.58 -15.00
CA MET A 251 4.65 -5.58 -15.97
C MET A 251 6.01 -4.97 -15.60
N GLY A 252 6.21 -4.67 -14.32
CA GLY A 252 7.46 -4.10 -13.82
C GLY A 252 8.63 -5.07 -14.00
N SER A 253 8.45 -6.33 -13.59
CA SER A 253 9.45 -7.39 -13.78
C SER A 253 9.78 -7.58 -15.26
N TYR A 254 8.78 -7.58 -16.13
CA TYR A 254 8.96 -7.71 -17.57
C TYR A 254 9.82 -6.57 -18.16
N PHE A 255 9.50 -5.31 -17.84
CA PHE A 255 10.25 -4.17 -18.36
C PHE A 255 11.67 -4.06 -17.78
N GLU A 256 11.86 -4.38 -16.50
CA GLU A 256 13.18 -4.44 -15.87
C GLU A 256 14.06 -5.52 -16.53
N MET A 257 13.50 -6.71 -16.76
CA MET A 257 14.21 -7.78 -17.46
C MET A 257 14.57 -7.38 -18.90
N MET A 258 13.66 -6.72 -19.62
CA MET A 258 13.93 -6.23 -20.97
C MET A 258 15.05 -5.17 -20.97
N TYR A 259 15.00 -4.22 -20.04
CA TYR A 259 15.99 -3.15 -19.92
C TYR A 259 17.38 -3.71 -19.65
N ARG A 260 17.53 -4.58 -18.64
CA ARG A 260 18.80 -5.24 -18.31
C ARG A 260 19.34 -6.09 -19.46
N SER A 261 18.45 -6.72 -20.23
CA SER A 261 18.85 -7.51 -21.40
C SER A 261 19.41 -6.63 -22.53
N ARG A 262 18.86 -5.43 -22.74
CA ARG A 262 19.37 -4.46 -23.72
C ARG A 262 20.71 -3.89 -23.28
N GLU A 263 20.83 -3.48 -22.03
CA GLU A 263 22.08 -2.94 -21.45
C GLU A 263 23.23 -3.94 -21.55
N LYS A 264 22.99 -5.22 -21.24
CA LYS A 264 23.98 -6.30 -21.41
C LYS A 264 24.43 -6.44 -22.87
N ARG A 265 23.52 -6.36 -23.84
CA ARG A 265 23.86 -6.44 -25.27
C ARG A 265 24.68 -5.24 -25.73
N GLU A 266 24.32 -4.03 -25.28
CA GLU A 266 25.08 -2.82 -25.58
C GLU A 266 26.49 -2.88 -24.98
N LEU A 267 26.64 -3.32 -23.72
CA LEU A 267 27.94 -3.50 -23.09
C LEU A 267 28.80 -4.53 -23.85
N GLN A 268 28.23 -5.68 -24.22
CA GLN A 268 28.92 -6.69 -25.02
C GLN A 268 29.36 -6.14 -26.38
N SER A 269 28.53 -5.34 -27.05
CA SER A 269 28.89 -4.71 -28.33
C SER A 269 30.04 -3.71 -28.20
N ARG A 270 30.09 -2.93 -27.11
CA ARG A 270 31.18 -1.98 -26.83
C ARG A 270 32.49 -2.70 -26.52
N ILE A 271 32.44 -3.78 -25.74
CA ILE A 271 33.62 -4.62 -25.46
C ILE A 271 34.15 -5.26 -26.75
N ALA A 272 33.26 -5.78 -27.60
CA ALA A 272 33.65 -6.36 -28.89
C ALA A 272 34.27 -5.33 -29.84
N ALA A 273 33.75 -4.10 -29.88
CA ALA A 273 34.32 -3.00 -30.65
C ALA A 273 35.71 -2.60 -30.14
N ALA A 274 35.86 -2.38 -28.83
CA ALA A 274 37.14 -2.04 -28.22
C ALA A 274 38.22 -3.13 -28.43
N SER A 275 37.84 -4.41 -28.37
CA SER A 275 38.73 -5.52 -28.66
C SER A 275 39.19 -5.53 -30.12
N ARG A 276 38.31 -5.20 -31.09
CA ARG A 276 38.68 -5.08 -32.50
C ARG A 276 39.64 -3.92 -32.75
N ASP A 277 39.41 -2.76 -32.15
CA ASP A 277 40.28 -1.59 -32.30
C ASP A 277 41.67 -1.85 -31.70
N THR A 278 41.73 -2.54 -30.55
CA THR A 278 43.00 -2.93 -29.93
C THR A 278 43.82 -3.84 -30.86
N VAL A 279 43.19 -4.85 -31.46
CA VAL A 279 43.85 -5.76 -32.43
C VAL A 279 44.31 -5.02 -33.68
N ALA A 280 43.52 -4.06 -34.19
CA ALA A 280 43.90 -3.26 -35.35
C ALA A 280 45.11 -2.34 -35.07
N THR A 281 45.20 -1.82 -33.84
CA THR A 281 46.30 -0.93 -33.40
C THR A 281 47.61 -1.69 -33.20
N GLU A 282 47.56 -2.93 -32.69
CA GLU A 282 48.77 -3.78 -32.60
C GLU A 282 49.30 -4.22 -33.98
N GLN A 283 48.44 -4.29 -35.00
CA GLN A 283 48.83 -4.68 -36.36
C GLN A 283 49.26 -3.49 -37.24
N THR A 284 49.24 -2.26 -36.73
CA THR A 284 49.68 -1.09 -37.52
C THR A 284 51.21 -1.01 -37.49
N PRO A 285 51.92 -1.16 -38.62
CA PRO A 285 53.36 -1.05 -38.63
C PRO A 285 53.75 0.39 -38.30
N LEU A 286 54.61 0.58 -37.30
CA LEU A 286 55.21 1.87 -36.98
C LEU A 286 56.00 2.35 -38.20
N LEU A 287 55.47 3.34 -38.92
CA LEU A 287 56.24 4.13 -39.87
C LEU A 287 57.27 4.91 -39.08
N ARG A 288 58.45 4.31 -38.92
CA ARG A 288 59.65 4.97 -38.45
C ARG A 288 60.03 6.00 -39.50
N SER A 289 59.79 7.27 -39.21
CA SER A 289 60.36 8.39 -39.96
C SER A 289 61.87 8.39 -39.67
N ASP A 290 62.65 7.87 -40.61
CA ASP A 290 64.08 8.10 -40.65
C ASP A 290 64.30 9.51 -41.21
N ASP A 291 64.67 10.45 -40.34
CA ASP A 291 65.39 11.68 -40.63
C ASP A 291 66.59 11.79 -39.67
#